data_AF-A0A530YZX2-F1
#
_entry.id   AF-A0A530YZX2-F1
#
_cell.length_a   1.000
_cell.length_b   1.000
_cell.length_c   1.000
_cell.angle_alpha   90.00
_cell.angle_beta   90.00
_cell.angle_gamma   90.00
#
_symmetry.space_group_name_H-M   'P 1'
#
loop_
_entity.id
_entity.type
_entity.pdbx_description
1 polymer ?
#
loop_
_entity_poly.entity_id
_entity_poly.type
_entity_poly.pdbx_seq_one_letter_code
_entity_poly.pdbx_strand_id
1 'polypeptide(L)' 'MADAGDPPHFTDAVLSEWAPPIASHRHEGDPVDEQENFYACKACGEQVDMRDLRQVLWHEQPGHWPLGLAAANDN' A
#
# COMPACT_ATOMS: atom_id res chain seq x y z
N MET A 1 17.58 -41.43 -9.52
CA MET A 1 16.92 -40.90 -10.73
C MET A 1 15.53 -40.41 -10.33
N ALA A 2 15.16 -39.17 -10.75
CA ALA A 2 13.90 -38.41 -10.54
C ALA A 2 13.62 -37.99 -9.08
N ASP A 3 13.78 -36.75 -8.63
CA ASP A 3 13.18 -35.44 -9.03
C ASP A 3 11.65 -35.37 -8.86
N ALA A 4 11.25 -34.75 -7.76
CA ALA A 4 10.04 -33.95 -7.62
C ALA A 4 10.26 -33.03 -6.40
N GLY A 5 10.92 -31.90 -6.63
CA GLY A 5 10.87 -30.79 -5.70
C GLY A 5 9.41 -30.38 -5.55
N ASP A 6 8.83 -30.66 -4.39
CA ASP A 6 7.56 -30.07 -3.98
C ASP A 6 7.77 -28.54 -3.97
N PRO A 7 7.08 -27.77 -4.82
CA PRO A 7 7.19 -26.33 -4.75
C PRO A 7 6.69 -25.92 -3.36
N PRO A 8 7.39 -25.03 -2.62
CA PRO A 8 6.88 -24.58 -1.35
C PRO A 8 5.52 -23.94 -1.61
N HIS A 9 4.48 -24.68 -1.24
CA HIS A 9 3.16 -24.14 -1.07
C HIS A 9 3.34 -22.95 -0.14
N PHE A 10 3.04 -21.76 -0.66
CA PHE A 10 3.11 -20.46 0.00
C PHE A 10 2.21 -20.48 1.23
N THR A 11 2.69 -21.14 2.27
CA THR A 11 2.00 -21.37 3.53
C THR A 11 2.69 -20.50 4.55
N ASP A 12 1.92 -20.04 5.53
CA ASP A 12 2.31 -19.14 6.61
C ASP A 12 3.63 -19.51 7.33
N ALA A 13 4.11 -20.75 7.18
CA ALA A 13 5.41 -21.19 7.68
C ALA A 13 6.59 -20.39 7.08
N VAL A 14 6.56 -20.05 5.79
CA VAL A 14 7.65 -19.28 5.13
C VAL A 14 7.72 -17.84 5.67
N LEU A 15 6.59 -17.28 6.11
CA LEU A 15 6.54 -15.95 6.70
C LEU A 15 7.15 -15.91 8.11
N SER A 16 7.18 -17.05 8.82
CA SER A 16 7.74 -17.14 10.17
C SER A 16 9.25 -17.39 10.21
N GLU A 17 9.86 -17.81 9.10
CA GLU A 17 11.32 -17.91 8.94
C GLU A 17 11.95 -16.57 8.56
N TRP A 18 11.16 -15.62 8.05
CA TRP A 18 11.59 -14.25 7.84
C TRP A 18 11.49 -13.51 9.16
N ALA A 19 12.39 -12.56 9.38
CA ALA A 19 12.38 -11.73 10.58
C ALA A 19 10.94 -11.23 10.86
N PRO A 20 10.52 -11.12 12.14
CA PRO A 20 9.17 -10.70 12.49
C PRO A 20 8.78 -9.47 11.67
N PRO A 21 7.50 -9.38 11.22
CA PRO A 21 7.04 -8.28 10.39
C PRO A 21 7.56 -6.97 10.98
N ILE A 22 8.29 -6.20 10.16
CA ILE A 22 8.80 -4.91 10.62
C ILE A 22 7.56 -4.05 10.85
N ALA A 23 7.16 -3.93 12.12
CA ALA A 23 6.12 -3.03 12.51
C ALA A 23 6.62 -1.60 12.25
N SER A 24 6.18 -1.01 11.13
CA SER A 24 6.37 0.41 10.91
C SER A 24 5.51 1.15 11.92
N HIS A 25 6.13 1.79 12.91
CA HIS A 25 5.43 2.72 13.78
C HIS A 25 5.23 4.03 13.03
N ARG A 26 3.99 4.53 12.96
CA ARG A 26 3.74 5.91 12.53
C ARG A 26 4.46 6.86 13.49
N HIS A 27 5.20 7.82 12.97
CA HIS A 27 5.97 8.75 13.78
C HIS A 27 5.08 9.70 14.60
N GLU A 28 3.84 9.92 14.16
CA GLU A 28 2.94 10.97 14.68
C GLU A 28 1.64 10.43 15.29
N GLY A 29 1.58 9.14 15.62
CA GLY A 29 0.36 8.50 16.14
C GLY A 29 -0.67 8.16 15.05
N ASP A 30 -1.83 7.66 15.47
CA ASP A 30 -2.96 7.46 14.55
C ASP A 30 -3.64 8.80 14.27
N PRO A 31 -4.00 9.09 13.00
CA PRO A 31 -4.75 10.30 12.68
C PRO A 31 -6.08 10.28 13.43
N VAL A 32 -6.55 11.47 13.83
CA VAL A 32 -7.82 11.61 14.56
C VAL A 32 -8.98 11.25 13.64
N ASP A 33 -8.79 11.45 12.33
CA ASP A 33 -9.75 11.15 11.27
C ASP A 33 -9.07 10.42 10.10
N GLU A 34 -9.69 9.37 9.58
CA GLU A 34 -9.17 8.64 8.43
C GLU A 34 -8.98 9.51 7.19
N GLN A 35 -9.76 10.60 7.05
CA GLN A 35 -9.62 11.58 5.97
C GLN A 35 -8.28 12.32 5.99
N GLU A 36 -7.61 12.42 7.15
CA GLU A 36 -6.29 13.08 7.25
C GLU A 36 -5.19 12.31 6.51
N ASN A 37 -5.43 11.05 6.14
CA ASN A 37 -4.50 10.26 5.33
C ASN A 37 -4.52 10.64 3.85
N PHE A 38 -5.49 11.44 3.40
CA PHE A 38 -5.66 11.77 2.00
C PHE A 38 -5.28 13.22 1.71
N TYR A 39 -4.64 13.46 0.55
CA TYR A 39 -4.51 14.82 0.00
C TYR A 39 -5.09 14.88 -1.40
N ALA A 40 -5.67 16.03 -1.76
CA ALA A 40 -6.08 16.28 -3.13
C ALA A 40 -4.85 16.60 -4.00
N CYS A 41 -4.58 15.80 -5.02
CA CYS A 41 -3.54 16.11 -5.98
C CYS A 41 -3.83 17.44 -6.68
N LYS A 42 -2.89 18.38 -6.65
CA LYS A 42 -3.06 19.71 -7.25
C LYS A 42 -3.14 19.70 -8.77
N ALA A 43 -2.63 18.65 -9.43
CA ALA A 43 -2.61 18.54 -10.89
C ALA A 43 -3.91 17.99 -11.46
N CYS A 44 -4.48 16.95 -10.82
CA CYS A 44 -5.62 16.21 -11.35
C CYS A 44 -6.86 16.23 -10.44
N GLY A 45 -6.73 16.67 -9.19
CA GLY A 45 -7.81 16.75 -8.21
C GLY A 45 -8.17 15.44 -7.51
N GLU A 46 -7.52 14.32 -7.84
CA GLU A 46 -7.79 13.02 -7.21
C GLU A 46 -7.35 12.99 -5.75
N GLN A 47 -8.11 12.28 -4.91
CA GLN A 47 -7.73 12.00 -3.52
C GLN A 47 -6.65 10.92 -3.49
N VAL A 48 -5.48 11.26 -2.97
CA VAL A 48 -4.31 10.38 -2.89
C VAL A 48 -4.11 9.96 -1.45
N ASP A 49 -4.10 8.64 -1.19
CA ASP A 49 -3.78 8.10 0.13
C ASP A 49 -2.26 8.17 0.36
N MET A 50 -1.83 8.96 1.34
CA MET A 50 -0.42 9.13 1.72
C MET A 50 0.21 7.84 2.26
N ARG A 51 -0.61 6.87 2.69
CA ARG A 51 -0.15 5.55 3.16
C ARG A 51 0.16 4.61 2.00
N ASP A 52 -0.45 4.81 0.84
CA ASP A 52 -0.13 4.05 -0.36
C ASP A 52 0.95 4.77 -1.17
N LEU A 53 2.22 4.44 -0.89
CA LEU A 53 3.36 5.01 -1.59
C LEU A 53 3.29 4.83 -3.11
N ARG A 54 2.57 3.82 -3.63
CA ARG A 54 2.39 3.66 -5.08
C ARG A 54 1.55 4.80 -5.66
N GLN A 55 0.53 5.24 -4.93
CA GLN A 55 -0.27 6.40 -5.33
C GLN A 55 0.55 7.68 -5.22
N VAL A 56 1.29 7.87 -4.12
CA VAL A 56 2.15 9.05 -3.92
C VAL A 56 3.16 9.17 -5.06
N LEU A 57 3.93 8.11 -5.33
CA LEU A 57 4.96 8.10 -6.38
C LEU A 57 4.39 8.30 -7.79
N TRP A 58 3.16 7.86 -8.08
CA TRP A 58 2.50 8.15 -9.34
C TRP A 58 2.15 9.65 -9.46
N HIS A 59 1.60 10.23 -8.40
CA HIS A 59 1.15 11.63 -8.39
C HIS A 59 2.30 12.64 -8.27
N GLU A 60 3.51 12.22 -7.89
CA GLU A 60 4.72 13.03 -8.00
C GLU A 60 5.22 13.21 -9.45
N GLN A 61 4.80 12.35 -10.38
CA GLN A 61 5.23 12.45 -11.78
C GLN A 61 4.41 13.50 -12.55
N PRO A 62 5.04 14.41 -13.33
CA PRO A 62 4.30 15.35 -14.17
C PRO A 62 3.54 14.60 -15.27
N GLY A 63 2.30 15.01 -15.54
CA GLY A 63 1.48 14.42 -16.61
C GLY A 63 0.80 13.09 -16.27
N HIS A 64 0.75 12.72 -14.98
CA HIS A 64 -0.05 11.58 -14.52
C HIS A 64 -1.54 11.78 -14.82
N TRP A 65 -2.26 10.67 -14.98
CA TRP A 65 -3.73 10.65 -15.11
C TRP A 65 -4.36 10.18 -13.79
N PRO A 66 -5.57 10.67 -13.42
CA PRO A 66 -6.36 10.10 -12.32
C PRO A 66 -6.45 8.58 -12.42
N LEU A 67 -6.24 7.87 -11.32
CA LEU A 67 -6.36 6.41 -11.30
C LEU A 67 -7.83 5.95 -11.21
N GLY A 68 -8.76 6.85 -10.91
CA GLY A 68 -10.19 6.54 -10.83
C GLY A 68 -10.57 5.73 -9.60
N LEU A 69 -9.66 5.59 -8.63
CA LEU A 69 -9.97 5.05 -7.31
C LEU A 69 -10.59 6.16 -6.46
N ALA A 70 -11.82 6.55 -6.78
CA ALA A 70 -12.64 7.20 -5.77
C ALA A 70 -12.70 6.26 -4.56
N ALA A 71 -12.32 6.75 -3.38
CA ALA A 71 -12.25 5.98 -2.14
C ALA A 71 -13.44 5.01 -2.04
N ALA A 72 -13.18 3.74 -2.30
CA ALA A 72 -14.18 2.69 -2.20
C ALA A 72 -14.47 2.49 -0.71
N ASN A 73 -15.36 3.33 -0.19
CA ASN A 73 -16.03 3.14 1.07
C ASN A 73 -17.21 2.19 0.81
N ASP A 74 -16.89 0.91 0.62
CA ASP A 74 -17.90 -0.14 0.64
C ASP A 74 -18.17 -0.49 2.11
N ASN A 75 -19.35 -0.07 2.57
CA ASN A 75 -19.95 -0.27 3.90
C ASN A 75 -20.12 -1.75 4.28
#